data_AF-A0ABD3MH30-F1
#
_entry.id   AF-A0ABD3MH30-F1
#
_cell.length_a   1.000
_cell.length_b   1.000
_cell.length_c   1.000
_cell.angle_alpha   90.00
_cell.angle_beta   90.00
_cell.angle_gamma   90.00
#
_symmetry.space_group_name_H-M   'P 1'
#
loop_
_entity.id
_entity.type
_entity.pdbx_description
1 polymer ?
#
loop_
_entity_poly.entity_id
_entity_poly.type
_entity_poly.pdbx_seq_one_letter_code
_entity_poly.pdbx_strand_id
1 'polypeptide(L)'
;MKAPIIPILALFHSVASSTSAFRSMSPRHHHGHAPSLANDGPRTTPTPAAPLHRQRAMGRSPRSPPLHSSSSSSSSSAAAAAVVADVESRAASAVETWSIEATPFMEPDEADAVELAFRDRVDVVAFRVVGGRRRSSSPPSDGDGSSSSSSSSSSSSPSSLPGEGRRSRFVLVHPDLGLDAGTAEIEHSSVIRVTNVDLAASNTFPNALASIGVNLDDVGDVIVSSPSTVHLVVDPSVVKRCLRLLSKELAGVGIDLSLCEQNEFMPDGTMQEMKLSKSLVRQMGRKKHEGGFVRFG
;
A
#
# COMPACT_ATOMS: atom_id res chain seq x y z
N MET A 1 -24.43 -51.55 20.79
CA MET A 1 -24.14 -50.52 21.81
C MET A 1 -24.28 -49.18 21.13
N LYS A 2 -25.30 -48.40 21.51
CA LYS A 2 -25.76 -47.17 20.84
C LYS A 2 -25.20 -45.96 21.63
N ALA A 3 -24.36 -45.15 21.00
CA ALA A 3 -23.84 -43.92 21.59
C ALA A 3 -24.87 -42.77 21.43
N PRO A 4 -25.08 -41.92 22.45
CA PRO A 4 -26.01 -40.79 22.34
C PRO A 4 -25.36 -39.58 21.65
N ILE A 5 -26.15 -38.97 20.78
CA ILE A 5 -25.92 -37.72 20.06
C ILE A 5 -26.14 -36.54 21.03
N ILE A 6 -25.16 -35.66 21.18
CA ILE A 6 -25.27 -34.40 21.94
C ILE A 6 -25.39 -33.25 20.93
N PRO A 7 -26.51 -32.51 20.86
CA PRO A 7 -26.61 -31.30 20.06
C PRO A 7 -26.17 -30.09 20.88
N ILE A 8 -25.09 -29.42 20.48
CA ILE A 8 -24.72 -28.11 21.01
C ILE A 8 -25.38 -27.04 20.14
N LEU A 9 -26.43 -26.45 20.68
CA LEU A 9 -27.21 -25.35 20.11
C LEU A 9 -26.75 -24.03 20.74
N ALA A 10 -26.38 -23.10 19.85
CA ALA A 10 -26.48 -21.63 19.94
C ALA A 10 -25.85 -20.86 21.12
N LEU A 11 -24.95 -19.94 20.78
CA LEU A 11 -24.92 -18.60 21.37
C LEU A 11 -24.47 -17.59 20.30
N PHE A 12 -25.45 -17.05 19.59
CA PHE A 12 -25.32 -15.83 18.79
C PHE A 12 -25.14 -14.65 19.75
N HIS A 13 -24.00 -13.96 19.69
CA HIS A 13 -23.91 -12.59 20.20
C HIS A 13 -24.15 -11.62 19.05
N SER A 14 -25.36 -11.08 19.06
CA SER A 14 -25.80 -9.90 18.33
C SER A 14 -25.09 -8.67 18.89
N VAL A 15 -24.23 -8.01 18.10
CA VAL A 15 -23.83 -6.63 18.35
C VAL A 15 -24.56 -5.76 17.33
N ALA A 16 -25.59 -5.08 17.82
CA ALA A 16 -26.33 -4.07 17.10
C ALA A 16 -25.88 -2.67 17.55
N SER A 17 -25.98 -1.74 16.59
CA SER A 17 -26.20 -0.30 16.74
C SER A 17 -24.98 0.60 16.99
N SER A 18 -24.64 1.37 15.96
CA SER A 18 -24.91 2.81 16.03
C SER A 18 -25.10 3.41 14.62
N THR A 19 -26.36 3.46 14.20
CA THR A 19 -26.83 4.27 13.06
C THR A 19 -27.40 5.57 13.59
N SER A 20 -26.75 6.70 13.35
CA SER A 20 -27.37 8.02 13.50
C SER A 20 -27.86 8.52 12.14
N ALA A 21 -29.16 8.40 11.91
CA ALA A 21 -29.87 9.13 10.86
C ALA A 21 -30.29 10.50 11.42
N PHE A 22 -29.98 11.58 10.72
CA PHE A 22 -30.64 12.86 10.93
C PHE A 22 -31.06 13.49 9.60
N ARG A 23 -32.39 13.44 9.40
CA ARG A 23 -33.29 14.40 8.74
C ARG A 23 -32.93 14.99 7.36
N SER A 24 -33.61 14.39 6.38
CA SER A 24 -34.42 15.03 5.33
C SER A 24 -34.92 16.46 5.65
N MET A 25 -34.64 17.40 4.74
CA MET A 25 -35.56 18.45 4.30
C MET A 25 -35.18 18.92 2.87
N SER A 26 -35.97 18.49 1.88
CA SER A 26 -36.33 19.30 0.70
C SER A 26 -37.75 19.85 0.97
N PRO A 27 -38.25 20.98 0.41
CA PRO A 27 -38.12 21.37 -1.01
C PRO A 27 -38.14 22.90 -1.31
N ARG A 28 -37.87 23.31 -2.57
CA ARG A 28 -38.82 24.03 -3.46
C ARG A 28 -38.14 24.74 -4.64
N HIS A 29 -38.83 24.64 -5.76
CA HIS A 29 -38.65 25.31 -7.04
C HIS A 29 -38.53 26.83 -6.96
N HIS A 30 -37.72 27.42 -7.85
CA HIS A 30 -38.11 28.64 -8.56
C HIS A 30 -37.55 28.65 -10.00
N HIS A 31 -38.46 28.96 -10.92
CA HIS A 31 -38.22 29.34 -12.31
C HIS A 31 -37.32 30.57 -12.44
N GLY A 32 -36.60 30.69 -13.55
CA GLY A 32 -35.97 31.95 -13.94
C GLY A 32 -35.11 31.89 -15.20
N HIS A 33 -35.76 32.05 -16.35
CA HIS A 33 -35.32 32.80 -17.54
C HIS A 33 -33.90 32.67 -18.14
N ALA A 34 -33.88 32.24 -19.41
CA ALA A 34 -32.87 32.57 -20.42
C ALA A 34 -32.80 34.10 -20.68
N PRO A 35 -31.63 34.61 -21.13
CA PRO A 35 -31.44 35.05 -22.52
C PRO A 35 -30.05 34.63 -23.06
N SER A 36 -29.87 34.20 -24.32
CA SER A 36 -29.92 34.90 -25.62
C SER A 36 -28.51 35.24 -26.16
N LEU A 37 -28.38 35.11 -27.48
CA LEU A 37 -27.30 35.57 -28.39
C LEU A 37 -26.01 34.73 -28.37
N ALA A 38 -25.80 33.82 -29.32
CA ALA A 38 -25.50 34.07 -30.74
C ALA A 38 -24.37 35.10 -30.92
N ASN A 39 -23.15 34.62 -31.21
CA ASN A 39 -22.30 35.32 -32.14
C ASN A 39 -21.37 34.35 -32.88
N ASP A 40 -21.66 34.20 -34.16
CA ASP A 40 -20.78 33.68 -35.20
C ASP A 40 -19.55 34.58 -35.38
N GLY A 41 -18.42 34.01 -35.76
CA GLY A 41 -17.29 34.79 -36.24
C GLY A 41 -15.96 34.03 -36.29
N PRO A 42 -15.50 33.61 -37.48
CA PRO A 42 -14.28 32.82 -37.63
C PRO A 42 -13.02 33.69 -37.78
N ARG A 43 -11.90 33.01 -38.06
CA ARG A 43 -10.76 33.46 -38.88
C ARG A 43 -9.56 34.07 -38.12
N THR A 44 -8.47 33.32 -38.02
CA THR A 44 -7.25 33.44 -38.89
C THR A 44 -6.00 32.95 -38.17
N THR A 45 -5.39 31.90 -38.71
CA THR A 45 -3.94 31.66 -38.65
C THR A 45 -3.24 32.60 -39.65
N PRO A 46 -2.04 33.10 -39.33
CA PRO A 46 -0.88 32.69 -40.13
C PRO A 46 0.40 32.47 -39.30
N THR A 47 1.05 31.33 -39.59
CA THR A 47 2.45 31.06 -40.02
C THR A 47 3.61 32.07 -39.71
N PRO A 48 4.89 31.66 -39.85
CA PRO A 48 5.90 31.75 -38.79
C PRO A 48 7.04 32.74 -39.11
N ALA A 49 7.90 33.02 -38.13
CA ALA A 49 9.19 33.66 -38.37
C ALA A 49 10.27 33.04 -37.48
N ALA A 50 11.17 32.29 -38.10
CA ALA A 50 12.60 32.23 -37.73
C ALA A 50 13.28 33.50 -38.32
N PRO A 51 14.61 33.80 -38.16
CA PRO A 51 15.71 32.99 -37.63
C PRO A 51 16.81 33.78 -36.85
N LEU A 52 17.93 33.09 -36.57
CA LEU A 52 19.32 33.59 -36.41
C LEU A 52 19.68 34.42 -35.15
N HIS A 53 20.37 33.78 -34.20
CA HIS A 53 21.74 34.24 -33.93
C HIS A 53 22.68 33.11 -33.47
N ARG A 54 23.87 33.21 -34.04
CA ARG A 54 25.02 32.32 -34.00
C ARG A 54 25.97 32.87 -32.95
N GLN A 55 26.48 32.07 -32.03
CA GLN A 55 27.84 32.29 -31.52
C GLN A 55 28.49 31.00 -31.02
N ARG A 56 29.66 30.75 -31.61
CA ARG A 56 30.66 29.73 -31.27
C ARG A 56 31.48 30.21 -30.08
N ALA A 57 31.80 29.30 -29.16
CA ALA A 57 33.08 29.25 -28.44
C ALA A 57 33.22 27.80 -27.90
N MET A 58 33.94 26.90 -28.57
CA MET A 58 35.37 26.63 -28.41
C MET A 58 35.83 26.49 -26.94
N GLY A 59 36.06 25.25 -26.54
CA GLY A 59 37.25 24.87 -25.77
C GLY A 59 37.06 24.48 -24.30
N ARG A 60 36.97 23.17 -24.05
CA ARG A 60 37.90 22.37 -23.22
C ARG A 60 37.20 21.11 -22.66
N SER A 61 37.78 19.96 -22.97
CA SER A 61 37.59 18.66 -22.29
C SER A 61 38.99 18.18 -21.89
N PRO A 62 39.17 17.20 -20.99
CA PRO A 62 38.35 16.78 -19.86
C PRO A 62 39.17 16.81 -18.54
N ARG A 63 38.54 16.95 -17.38
CA ARG A 63 39.13 16.51 -16.10
C ARG A 63 38.26 15.38 -15.57
N SER A 64 38.84 14.19 -15.61
CA SER A 64 38.29 12.95 -15.07
C SER A 64 37.93 13.13 -13.59
N PRO A 65 36.71 12.81 -13.15
CA PRO A 65 36.43 12.66 -11.73
C PRO A 65 37.02 11.34 -11.22
N PRO A 66 37.49 11.28 -9.96
CA PRO A 66 38.01 10.07 -9.37
C PRO A 66 36.90 9.03 -9.19
N LEU A 67 37.21 7.79 -9.57
CA LEU A 67 36.43 6.59 -9.29
C LEU A 67 36.57 6.24 -7.80
N HIS A 68 35.61 6.68 -6.98
CA HIS A 68 35.32 6.02 -5.70
C HIS A 68 33.80 5.90 -5.57
N SER A 69 33.32 4.77 -6.05
CA SER A 69 31.99 4.21 -5.87
C SER A 69 31.90 3.53 -4.50
N SER A 70 31.28 4.18 -3.51
CA SER A 70 30.71 3.54 -2.31
C SER A 70 30.10 4.59 -1.38
N SER A 71 28.96 5.17 -1.77
CA SER A 71 28.19 6.11 -0.93
C SER A 71 26.70 5.80 -0.87
N SER A 72 26.29 4.59 -1.26
CA SER A 72 24.89 4.14 -1.21
C SER A 72 24.52 3.38 0.07
N SER A 73 25.50 2.86 0.83
CA SER A 73 25.25 2.05 2.03
C SER A 73 25.02 2.87 3.30
N SER A 74 25.58 4.08 3.40
CA SER A 74 25.39 4.94 4.57
C SER A 74 23.99 5.58 4.62
N SER A 75 23.41 5.87 3.46
CA SER A 75 22.07 6.47 3.38
C SER A 75 20.96 5.50 3.75
N SER A 76 21.06 4.22 3.34
CA SER A 76 20.05 3.21 3.68
C SER A 76 20.10 2.82 5.15
N SER A 77 21.29 2.68 5.72
CA SER A 77 21.46 2.38 7.15
C SER A 77 20.94 3.50 8.06
N ALA A 78 21.18 4.76 7.71
CA ALA A 78 20.64 5.90 8.46
C ALA A 78 19.10 6.01 8.37
N ALA A 79 18.53 5.69 7.20
CA ALA A 79 17.08 5.65 7.02
C ALA A 79 16.44 4.54 7.85
N ALA A 80 17.00 3.32 7.81
CA ALA A 80 16.52 2.19 8.62
C ALA A 80 16.58 2.50 10.13
N ALA A 81 17.66 3.14 10.60
CA ALA A 81 17.77 3.54 12.02
C ALA A 81 16.69 4.55 12.44
N ALA A 82 16.35 5.50 11.56
CA ALA A 82 15.27 6.45 11.83
C ALA A 82 13.90 5.77 11.88
N VAL A 83 13.65 4.79 10.99
CA VAL A 83 12.42 3.98 11.00
C VAL A 83 12.32 3.18 12.30
N VAL A 84 13.38 2.48 12.70
CA VAL A 84 13.40 1.72 13.97
C VAL A 84 13.09 2.63 15.16
N ALA A 85 13.64 3.85 15.20
CA ALA A 85 13.34 4.81 16.27
C ALA A 85 11.87 5.28 16.28
N ASP A 86 11.23 5.48 15.12
CA ASP A 86 9.79 5.79 15.03
C ASP A 86 8.94 4.61 15.54
N VAL A 87 9.30 3.38 15.14
CA VAL A 87 8.61 2.17 15.60
C VAL A 87 8.77 1.98 17.10
N GLU A 88 9.95 2.25 17.67
CA GLU A 88 10.19 2.24 19.13
C GLU A 88 9.30 3.24 19.85
N SER A 89 9.16 4.46 19.32
CA SER A 89 8.27 5.47 19.89
C SER A 89 6.80 5.01 19.88
N ARG A 90 6.36 4.35 18.81
CA ARG A 90 5.00 3.79 18.74
C ARG A 90 4.81 2.62 19.68
N ALA A 91 5.82 1.76 19.81
CA ALA A 91 5.79 0.62 20.73
C ALA A 91 5.66 1.10 22.18
N ALA A 92 6.44 2.12 22.59
CA ALA A 92 6.32 2.74 23.90
C ALA A 92 4.89 3.27 24.13
N SER A 93 4.32 3.97 23.15
CA SER A 93 2.93 4.44 23.22
C SER A 93 1.92 3.30 23.35
N ALA A 94 2.07 2.22 22.58
CA ALA A 94 1.18 1.05 22.63
C ALA A 94 1.20 0.37 24.00
N VAL A 95 2.39 0.23 24.60
CA VAL A 95 2.60 -0.35 25.93
C VAL A 95 2.04 0.57 27.02
N GLU A 96 2.33 1.88 26.98
CA GLU A 96 1.87 2.84 27.98
C GLU A 96 0.35 3.02 27.97
N THR A 97 -0.26 3.02 26.79
CA THR A 97 -1.70 3.27 26.62
C THR A 97 -2.54 1.99 26.55
N TRP A 98 -1.90 0.81 26.63
CA TRP A 98 -2.56 -0.49 26.48
C TRP A 98 -3.37 -0.58 25.19
N SER A 99 -2.78 -0.12 24.08
CA SER A 99 -3.41 -0.04 22.77
C SER A 99 -2.73 -0.97 21.74
N ILE A 100 -3.38 -1.11 20.59
CA ILE A 100 -2.83 -1.78 19.42
C ILE A 100 -2.45 -0.68 18.42
N GLU A 101 -1.18 -0.58 18.10
CA GLU A 101 -0.65 0.39 17.14
C GLU A 101 -0.13 -0.33 15.90
N ALA A 102 -0.38 0.23 14.72
CA ALA A 102 0.08 -0.36 13.48
C ALA A 102 0.97 0.62 12.70
N THR A 103 2.17 0.20 12.33
CA THR A 103 3.10 1.03 11.55
C THR A 103 2.59 1.19 10.12
N PRO A 104 3.10 2.15 9.34
CA PRO A 104 2.92 2.13 7.89
C PRO A 104 3.67 0.95 7.25
N PHE A 105 3.37 0.66 5.98
CA PHE A 105 4.10 -0.32 5.18
C PHE A 105 5.48 0.21 4.81
N MET A 106 6.51 -0.55 5.15
CA MET A 106 7.92 -0.20 4.94
C MET A 106 8.59 -1.18 3.97
N GLU A 107 9.74 -0.79 3.43
CA GLU A 107 10.52 -1.62 2.51
C GLU A 107 11.15 -2.83 3.24
N PRO A 108 11.53 -3.91 2.53
CA PRO A 108 12.06 -5.13 3.14
C PRO A 108 13.24 -4.88 4.07
N ASP A 109 14.20 -4.06 3.64
CA ASP A 109 15.42 -3.76 4.41
C ASP A 109 15.11 -3.05 5.73
N GLU A 110 14.09 -2.18 5.72
CA GLU A 110 13.63 -1.45 6.91
C GLU A 110 12.85 -2.39 7.83
N ALA A 111 11.99 -3.24 7.27
CA ALA A 111 11.23 -4.22 8.01
C ALA A 111 12.12 -5.25 8.71
N ASP A 112 13.17 -5.72 8.04
CA ASP A 112 14.12 -6.68 8.61
C ASP A 112 14.92 -6.05 9.76
N ALA A 113 15.25 -4.75 9.66
CA ALA A 113 15.90 -4.01 10.74
C ALA A 113 14.99 -3.86 11.97
N VAL A 114 13.70 -3.56 11.75
CA VAL A 114 12.69 -3.52 12.82
C VAL A 114 12.50 -4.90 13.44
N GLU A 115 12.33 -5.94 12.64
CA GLU A 115 12.16 -7.31 13.14
C GLU A 115 13.35 -7.72 14.02
N LEU A 116 14.58 -7.41 13.60
CA LEU A 116 15.77 -7.70 14.37
C LEU A 116 15.81 -6.94 15.70
N ALA A 117 15.42 -5.66 15.71
CA ALA A 117 15.38 -4.84 16.92
C ALA A 117 14.33 -5.33 17.93
N PHE A 118 13.23 -5.89 17.44
CA PHE A 118 12.08 -6.29 18.28
C PHE A 118 12.06 -7.78 18.66
N ARG A 119 12.92 -8.62 18.08
CA ARG A 119 12.92 -10.08 18.24
C ARG A 119 13.00 -10.56 19.70
N ASP A 120 13.81 -9.88 20.52
CA ASP A 120 14.13 -10.30 21.88
C ASP A 120 13.45 -9.43 22.96
N ARG A 121 12.50 -8.57 22.55
CA ARG A 121 11.74 -7.73 23.47
C ARG A 121 10.69 -8.56 24.20
N VAL A 122 10.45 -8.22 25.47
CA VAL A 122 9.48 -8.91 26.33
C VAL A 122 8.31 -8.01 26.74
N ASP A 123 8.49 -6.70 26.66
CA ASP A 123 7.55 -5.68 27.07
C ASP A 123 6.60 -5.25 25.94
N VAL A 124 6.91 -5.61 24.69
CA VAL A 124 6.03 -5.42 23.52
C VAL A 124 6.11 -6.62 22.60
N VAL A 125 5.00 -6.98 21.98
CA VAL A 125 4.95 -7.96 20.90
C VAL A 125 4.78 -7.20 19.59
N ALA A 126 5.63 -7.53 18.60
CA ALA A 126 5.60 -6.95 17.26
C ALA A 126 5.27 -8.03 16.23
N PHE A 127 4.06 -8.00 15.68
CA PHE A 127 3.63 -8.91 14.62
C PHE A 127 3.95 -8.31 13.25
N ARG A 128 4.81 -8.98 12.48
CA ARG A 128 5.07 -8.62 11.09
C ARG A 128 3.89 -9.04 10.22
N VAL A 129 3.18 -8.06 9.65
CA VAL A 129 2.05 -8.26 8.75
C VAL A 129 2.52 -7.98 7.32
N VAL A 130 2.58 -9.04 6.51
CA VAL A 130 3.03 -8.99 5.10
C VAL A 130 1.85 -8.84 4.13
N GLY A 131 0.61 -8.96 4.63
CA GLY A 131 -0.62 -8.88 3.85
C GLY A 131 -0.77 -10.04 2.87
N GLY A 132 -1.76 -10.89 3.11
CA GLY A 132 -2.18 -11.93 2.15
C GLY A 132 -1.45 -13.27 2.19
N ARG A 133 -0.41 -13.45 3.03
CA ARG A 133 0.17 -14.79 3.28
C ARG A 133 -0.18 -15.31 4.67
N ARG A 134 -1.26 -16.10 4.75
CA ARG A 134 -1.32 -17.15 5.78
C ARG A 134 -0.28 -18.19 5.38
N ARG A 135 0.80 -18.34 6.15
CA ARG A 135 1.63 -19.55 6.07
C ARG A 135 0.67 -20.73 6.14
N SER A 136 0.78 -21.67 5.20
CA SER A 136 0.21 -23.00 5.38
C SER A 136 0.98 -23.68 6.51
N SER A 137 0.76 -23.27 7.76
CA SER A 137 1.00 -24.12 8.90
C SER A 137 -0.10 -25.17 8.88
N SER A 138 0.14 -26.23 8.11
CA SER A 138 -0.34 -27.54 8.54
C SER A 138 0.04 -27.67 10.03
N PRO A 139 -0.91 -27.96 10.94
CA PRO A 139 -0.54 -28.27 12.31
C PRO A 139 0.46 -29.45 12.26
N PRO A 140 1.44 -29.53 13.18
CA PRO A 140 2.28 -30.72 13.27
C PRO A 140 1.34 -31.91 13.47
N SER A 141 1.17 -32.72 12.44
CA SER A 141 0.50 -33.98 12.56
C SER A 141 1.44 -34.84 13.39
N ASP A 142 1.08 -35.10 14.64
CA ASP A 142 1.65 -36.17 15.43
C ASP A 142 1.48 -37.47 14.63
N GLY A 143 2.53 -37.86 13.92
CA GLY A 143 2.46 -38.79 12.80
C GLY A 143 3.82 -39.36 12.47
N ASP A 144 4.23 -40.27 13.35
CA ASP A 144 5.28 -41.27 13.25
C ASP A 144 5.85 -41.57 11.84
N GLY A 145 7.17 -41.44 11.72
CA GLY A 145 8.06 -42.23 10.85
C GLY A 145 7.87 -42.16 9.33
N SER A 146 8.74 -41.41 8.64
CA SER A 146 9.77 -41.95 7.71
C SER A 146 10.26 -40.92 6.68
N SER A 147 11.53 -40.52 6.82
CA SER A 147 12.51 -40.21 5.77
C SER A 147 12.13 -39.28 4.59
N SER A 148 12.53 -38.01 4.72
CA SER A 148 13.40 -37.36 3.73
C SER A 148 14.18 -36.22 4.38
N SER A 149 15.33 -36.57 4.93
CA SER A 149 16.35 -35.65 5.43
C SER A 149 16.94 -34.83 4.28
N SER A 150 16.57 -33.56 4.21
CA SER A 150 17.42 -32.51 3.62
C SER A 150 17.62 -31.42 4.66
N SER A 151 18.49 -31.74 5.61
CA SER A 151 19.12 -30.78 6.51
C SER A 151 20.05 -29.88 5.70
N SER A 152 19.62 -28.65 5.44
CA SER A 152 20.50 -27.56 5.05
C SER A 152 20.44 -26.49 6.14
N SER A 153 21.32 -26.65 7.13
CA SER A 153 21.80 -25.57 7.97
C SER A 153 22.63 -24.63 7.11
N SER A 154 22.00 -23.58 6.59
CA SER A 154 22.67 -22.42 6.03
C SER A 154 22.05 -21.17 6.62
N SER A 155 22.85 -20.45 7.41
CA SER A 155 22.67 -19.06 7.81
C SER A 155 22.79 -18.16 6.57
N SER A 156 21.88 -18.34 5.63
CA SER A 156 21.70 -17.51 4.45
C SER A 156 20.54 -16.57 4.76
N SER A 157 20.79 -15.27 4.60
CA SER A 157 19.80 -14.20 4.58
C SER A 157 18.46 -14.69 4.00
N PRO A 158 17.30 -14.32 4.58
CA PRO A 158 16.02 -14.80 4.08
C PRO A 158 15.86 -14.35 2.64
N SER A 159 16.19 -15.23 1.69
CA SER A 159 15.87 -15.02 0.29
C SER A 159 14.36 -15.16 0.23
N SER A 160 13.68 -14.01 0.23
CA SER A 160 12.23 -13.92 0.07
C SER A 160 11.81 -14.87 -1.03
N LEU A 161 10.98 -15.84 -0.67
CA LEU A 161 10.44 -16.78 -1.66
C LEU A 161 9.74 -15.96 -2.75
N PRO A 162 9.74 -16.39 -4.02
CA PRO A 162 8.90 -15.75 -5.02
C PRO A 162 7.46 -15.67 -4.48
N GLY A 163 6.91 -14.45 -4.41
CA GLY A 163 5.60 -14.17 -3.83
C GLY A 163 5.56 -13.78 -2.34
N GLU A 164 6.69 -13.80 -1.61
CA GLU A 164 6.74 -13.27 -0.24
C GLU A 164 6.73 -11.76 -0.30
N GLY A 165 5.68 -11.15 0.24
CA GLY A 165 5.48 -9.71 0.16
C GLY A 165 6.73 -8.95 0.59
N ARG A 166 7.16 -7.99 -0.24
CA ARG A 166 8.35 -7.17 0.01
C ARG A 166 8.06 -6.14 1.07
N ARG A 167 6.88 -5.52 1.01
CA ARG A 167 6.51 -4.47 1.94
C ARG A 167 5.67 -5.03 3.06
N SER A 168 6.08 -4.76 4.29
CA SER A 168 5.38 -5.23 5.49
C SER A 168 5.17 -4.08 6.46
N ARG A 169 4.25 -4.27 7.40
CA ARG A 169 4.05 -3.38 8.54
C ARG A 169 4.13 -4.18 9.83
N PHE A 170 4.28 -3.51 10.96
CA PHE A 170 4.25 -4.14 12.27
C PHE A 170 3.00 -3.72 13.02
N VAL A 171 2.36 -4.69 13.66
CA VAL A 171 1.32 -4.47 14.67
C VAL A 171 1.97 -4.65 16.03
N LEU A 172 1.99 -3.56 16.80
CA LEU A 172 2.65 -3.43 18.09
C LEU A 172 1.58 -3.49 19.16
N VAL A 173 1.78 -4.39 20.12
CA VAL A 173 0.80 -4.66 21.16
C VAL A 173 1.47 -5.03 22.47
N HIS A 174 0.85 -4.65 23.58
CA HIS A 174 1.25 -5.16 24.90
C HIS A 174 1.04 -6.68 24.96
N PRO A 175 2.00 -7.48 25.47
CA PRO A 175 1.91 -8.95 25.48
C PRO A 175 0.63 -9.47 26.16
N ASP A 176 0.16 -8.78 27.20
CA ASP A 176 -1.03 -9.18 27.97
C ASP A 176 -2.38 -8.93 27.28
N LEU A 177 -2.41 -8.22 26.14
CA LEU A 177 -3.66 -7.98 25.39
C LEU A 177 -4.12 -9.20 24.58
N GLY A 178 -3.29 -10.23 24.44
CA GLY A 178 -3.69 -11.52 23.88
C GLY A 178 -3.99 -11.52 22.38
N LEU A 179 -3.52 -10.52 21.63
CA LEU A 179 -3.60 -10.51 20.17
C LEU A 179 -2.65 -11.57 19.59
N ASP A 180 -3.14 -12.41 18.68
CA ASP A 180 -2.33 -13.37 17.94
C ASP A 180 -1.97 -12.85 16.54
N ALA A 181 -0.94 -13.45 15.94
CA ALA A 181 -0.46 -13.05 14.60
C ALA A 181 -1.54 -13.16 13.51
N GLY A 182 -2.42 -14.15 13.58
CA GLY A 182 -3.49 -14.34 12.59
C GLY A 182 -4.54 -13.24 12.67
N THR A 183 -4.94 -12.87 13.89
CA THR A 183 -5.84 -11.72 14.10
C THR A 183 -5.19 -10.41 13.67
N ALA A 184 -3.90 -10.20 14.00
CA ALA A 184 -3.16 -9.01 13.56
C ALA A 184 -3.12 -8.86 12.02
N GLU A 185 -2.89 -9.96 11.29
CA GLU A 185 -2.92 -9.94 9.82
C GLU A 185 -4.29 -9.59 9.25
N ILE A 186 -5.36 -10.15 9.83
CA ILE A 186 -6.74 -9.95 9.35
C ILE A 186 -7.23 -8.53 9.62
N GLU A 187 -6.92 -7.99 10.81
CA GLU A 187 -7.44 -6.70 11.26
C GLU A 187 -6.64 -5.51 10.74
N HIS A 188 -5.36 -5.70 10.41
CA HIS A 188 -4.47 -4.62 9.98
C HIS A 188 -3.97 -4.73 8.54
N SER A 189 -4.49 -5.68 7.76
CA SER A 189 -4.23 -5.77 6.33
C SER A 189 -5.47 -6.26 5.57
N SER A 190 -5.72 -5.66 4.41
CA SER A 190 -6.79 -6.03 3.50
C SER A 190 -6.23 -6.26 2.10
N VAL A 191 -6.77 -7.25 1.39
CA VAL A 191 -6.34 -7.56 0.01
C VAL A 191 -7.47 -7.21 -0.95
N ILE A 192 -7.19 -6.31 -1.89
CA ILE A 192 -8.13 -5.93 -2.96
C ILE A 192 -7.73 -6.65 -4.23
N ARG A 193 -8.65 -7.40 -4.82
CA ARG A 193 -8.50 -7.97 -6.16
C ARG A 193 -9.11 -7.01 -7.19
N VAL A 194 -8.33 -6.74 -8.23
CA VAL A 194 -8.71 -5.93 -9.37
C VAL A 194 -8.66 -6.80 -10.60
N THR A 195 -9.75 -6.87 -11.36
CA THR A 195 -9.86 -7.67 -12.59
C THR A 195 -10.14 -6.79 -13.81
N ASN A 196 -9.88 -7.33 -15.00
CA ASN A 196 -10.07 -6.66 -16.30
C ASN A 196 -9.28 -5.35 -16.50
N VAL A 197 -8.11 -5.25 -15.87
CA VAL A 197 -7.19 -4.12 -16.06
C VAL A 197 -6.28 -4.37 -17.25
N ASP A 198 -6.06 -3.35 -18.07
CA ASP A 198 -5.00 -3.33 -19.06
C ASP A 198 -3.74 -2.71 -18.43
N LEU A 199 -2.84 -3.56 -17.95
CA LEU A 199 -1.61 -3.13 -17.28
C LEU A 199 -0.64 -2.38 -18.19
N ALA A 200 -0.72 -2.59 -19.51
CA ALA A 200 0.15 -1.94 -20.46
C ALA A 200 -0.30 -0.51 -20.76
N ALA A 201 -1.62 -0.28 -20.79
CA ALA A 201 -2.21 1.04 -21.02
C ALA A 201 -2.48 1.85 -19.75
N SER A 202 -2.56 1.18 -18.60
CA SER A 202 -2.89 1.83 -17.32
C SER A 202 -1.71 2.63 -16.77
N ASN A 203 -2.04 3.66 -15.99
CA ASN A 203 -1.08 4.22 -15.05
C ASN A 203 -0.56 3.11 -14.13
N THR A 204 0.73 3.18 -13.77
CA THR A 204 1.28 2.29 -12.72
C THR A 204 0.45 2.46 -11.44
N PHE A 205 0.15 1.38 -10.73
CA PHE A 205 -0.68 1.44 -9.52
C PHE A 205 -0.22 2.49 -8.49
N PRO A 206 1.08 2.68 -8.21
CA PRO A 206 1.52 3.76 -7.31
C PRO A 206 1.01 5.15 -7.72
N ASN A 207 1.00 5.45 -9.02
CA ASN A 207 0.52 6.73 -9.53
C ASN A 207 -1.02 6.83 -9.43
N ALA A 208 -1.74 5.75 -9.75
CA ALA A 208 -3.20 5.70 -9.66
C ALA A 208 -3.69 5.80 -8.20
N LEU A 209 -2.97 5.18 -7.27
CA LEU A 209 -3.24 5.29 -5.83
C LEU A 209 -2.97 6.72 -5.33
N ALA A 210 -1.87 7.33 -5.75
CA ALA A 210 -1.57 8.71 -5.40
C ALA A 210 -2.59 9.71 -5.98
N SER A 211 -3.10 9.49 -7.20
CA SER A 211 -4.09 10.38 -7.82
C SER A 211 -5.44 10.36 -7.10
N ILE A 212 -5.84 9.22 -6.53
CA ILE A 212 -7.02 9.12 -5.66
C ILE A 212 -6.75 9.55 -4.21
N GLY A 213 -5.53 10.00 -3.91
CA GLY A 213 -5.12 10.49 -2.59
C GLY A 213 -4.90 9.40 -1.55
N VAL A 214 -4.47 8.21 -1.96
CA VAL A 214 -3.99 7.16 -1.04
C VAL A 214 -2.48 7.33 -0.85
N ASN A 215 -2.01 7.34 0.39
CA ASN A 215 -0.58 7.39 0.66
C ASN A 215 0.04 6.02 0.36
N LEU A 216 1.26 6.00 -0.19
CA LEU A 216 1.94 4.73 -0.47
C LEU A 216 2.39 4.00 0.80
N ASP A 217 2.41 4.69 1.93
CA ASP A 217 2.69 4.13 3.25
C ASP A 217 1.50 3.30 3.78
N ASP A 218 0.30 3.53 3.23
CA ASP A 218 -0.92 2.77 3.55
C ASP A 218 -1.11 1.56 2.60
N VAL A 219 -0.12 1.27 1.75
CA VAL A 219 -0.19 0.23 0.71
C VAL A 219 1.04 -0.66 0.81
N GLY A 220 0.81 -1.97 0.94
CA GLY A 220 1.86 -2.97 0.88
C GLY A 220 2.24 -3.30 -0.55
N ASP A 221 2.25 -4.59 -0.88
CA ASP A 221 2.60 -5.06 -2.22
C ASP A 221 1.46 -4.99 -3.22
N VAL A 222 1.85 -4.83 -4.48
CA VAL A 222 0.99 -4.95 -5.65
C VAL A 222 1.48 -6.14 -6.46
N ILE A 223 0.63 -7.17 -6.57
CA ILE A 223 0.98 -8.45 -7.17
C ILE A 223 0.18 -8.66 -8.42
N VAL A 224 0.88 -8.79 -9.54
CA VAL A 224 0.33 -9.09 -10.84
C VAL A 224 0.31 -10.60 -11.02
N SER A 225 -0.85 -11.21 -10.82
CA SER A 225 -1.04 -12.66 -10.97
C SER A 225 -1.30 -13.07 -12.42
N SER A 226 -1.98 -12.19 -13.17
CA SER A 226 -2.34 -12.41 -14.57
C SER A 226 -2.30 -11.07 -15.32
N PRO A 227 -2.22 -11.05 -16.66
CA PRO A 227 -2.13 -9.80 -17.42
C PRO A 227 -3.32 -8.86 -17.19
N SER A 228 -4.45 -9.39 -16.69
CA SER A 228 -5.65 -8.63 -16.38
C SER A 228 -6.07 -8.64 -14.91
N THR A 229 -5.30 -9.27 -14.02
CA THR A 229 -5.67 -9.41 -12.59
C THR A 229 -4.53 -9.04 -11.67
N VAL A 230 -4.83 -8.13 -10.74
CA VAL A 230 -3.87 -7.60 -9.76
C VAL A 230 -4.44 -7.68 -8.36
N HIS A 231 -3.60 -8.02 -7.39
CA HIS A 231 -3.92 -8.02 -5.97
C HIS A 231 -3.13 -6.92 -5.29
N LEU A 232 -3.82 -6.14 -4.45
CA LEU A 232 -3.24 -5.04 -3.71
C LEU A 232 -3.40 -5.29 -2.22
N VAL A 233 -2.28 -5.31 -1.51
CA VAL A 233 -2.26 -5.26 -0.05
C VAL A 233 -2.41 -3.81 0.38
N VAL A 234 -3.41 -3.51 1.21
CA VAL A 234 -3.68 -2.15 1.69
C VAL A 234 -4.05 -2.14 3.16
N ASP A 235 -3.86 -0.98 3.79
CA ASP A 235 -4.44 -0.68 5.09
C ASP A 235 -5.98 -0.69 5.01
N PRO A 236 -6.69 -1.32 5.96
CA PRO A 236 -8.15 -1.39 5.96
C PRO A 236 -8.85 -0.02 5.87
N SER A 237 -8.24 1.06 6.38
CA SER A 237 -8.79 2.41 6.36
C SER A 237 -8.92 2.98 4.94
N VAL A 238 -8.10 2.55 3.98
CA VAL A 238 -8.12 3.04 2.60
C VAL A 238 -8.96 2.20 1.66
N VAL A 239 -9.42 1.01 2.08
CA VAL A 239 -10.17 0.06 1.24
C VAL A 239 -11.37 0.70 0.55
N LYS A 240 -12.23 1.40 1.32
CA LYS A 240 -13.44 2.05 0.77
C LYS A 240 -13.11 3.08 -0.30
N ARG A 241 -11.97 3.77 -0.17
CA ARG A 241 -11.50 4.76 -1.14
C ARG A 241 -11.02 4.07 -2.41
N CYS A 242 -10.21 3.02 -2.27
CA CYS A 242 -9.71 2.21 -3.39
C CYS A 242 -10.87 1.61 -4.20
N LEU A 243 -11.81 0.92 -3.55
CA LEU A 243 -12.96 0.29 -4.24
C LEU A 243 -13.81 1.30 -5.02
N ARG A 244 -13.94 2.54 -4.51
CA ARG A 244 -14.80 3.57 -5.12
C ARG A 244 -14.14 4.34 -6.26
N LEU A 245 -12.83 4.56 -6.19
CA LEU A 245 -12.13 5.53 -7.05
C LEU A 245 -11.10 4.89 -7.97
N LEU A 246 -10.50 3.77 -7.60
CA LEU A 246 -9.37 3.20 -8.34
C LEU A 246 -9.78 2.74 -9.76
N SER A 247 -10.99 2.23 -9.96
CA SER A 247 -11.52 1.87 -11.30
C SER A 247 -11.55 3.03 -12.30
N LYS A 248 -11.53 4.28 -11.84
CA LYS A 248 -11.55 5.47 -12.71
C LYS A 248 -10.16 5.88 -13.20
N GLU A 249 -9.13 5.47 -12.49
CA GLU A 249 -7.74 5.82 -12.78
C GLU A 249 -6.99 4.73 -13.55
N LEU A 250 -7.57 3.53 -13.60
CA LEU A 250 -7.02 2.38 -14.31
C LEU A 250 -7.60 2.28 -15.72
N ALA A 251 -6.77 1.85 -16.67
CA ALA A 251 -7.22 1.53 -18.02
C ALA A 251 -7.74 0.08 -18.06
N GLY A 252 -8.87 -0.14 -18.75
CA GLY A 252 -9.49 -1.46 -18.84
C GLY A 252 -10.97 -1.37 -19.24
N VAL A 253 -11.58 -2.51 -19.54
CA VAL A 253 -13.00 -2.61 -19.91
C VAL A 253 -13.70 -3.47 -18.87
N GLY A 254 -14.71 -2.92 -18.18
CA GLY A 254 -15.42 -3.64 -17.14
C GLY A 254 -14.54 -3.97 -15.93
N ILE A 255 -13.71 -3.01 -15.50
CA ILE A 255 -12.85 -3.16 -14.32
C ILE A 255 -13.72 -3.42 -13.09
N ASP A 256 -13.46 -4.54 -12.42
CA ASP A 256 -14.12 -4.89 -11.17
C ASP A 256 -13.11 -4.94 -10.02
N LEU A 257 -13.53 -4.41 -8.87
CA LEU A 257 -12.74 -4.38 -7.65
C LEU A 257 -13.51 -5.07 -6.54
N SER A 258 -12.93 -6.14 -6.00
CA SER A 258 -13.49 -6.89 -4.89
C SER A 258 -12.50 -6.97 -3.73
N LEU A 259 -13.02 -6.95 -2.50
CA LEU A 259 -12.24 -7.28 -1.32
C LEU A 259 -12.14 -8.81 -1.26
N CYS A 260 -10.92 -9.33 -1.14
CA CYS A 260 -10.70 -10.76 -0.98
C CYS A 260 -11.13 -11.17 0.43
N GLU A 261 -11.81 -12.31 0.54
CA GLU A 261 -12.20 -12.84 1.85
C GLU A 261 -10.97 -13.36 2.60
N GLN A 262 -11.08 -13.46 3.92
CA GLN A 262 -9.98 -13.75 4.85
C GLN A 262 -9.23 -15.07 4.57
N ASN A 263 -9.78 -15.95 3.73
CA ASN A 263 -9.23 -17.26 3.35
C ASN A 263 -8.66 -17.30 1.92
N GLU A 264 -8.77 -16.21 1.17
CA GLU A 264 -8.28 -16.16 -0.20
C GLU A 264 -6.78 -15.87 -0.19
N PHE A 265 -6.01 -16.88 -0.61
CA PHE A 265 -4.55 -16.88 -0.64
C PHE A 265 -4.03 -15.84 -1.64
N MET A 266 -3.01 -15.06 -1.28
CA MET A 266 -2.33 -14.21 -2.26
C MET A 266 -1.70 -15.08 -3.34
N PRO A 267 -2.09 -14.91 -4.61
CA PRO A 267 -1.57 -15.75 -5.68
C PRO A 267 -0.10 -15.47 -5.95
N ASP A 268 0.60 -16.47 -6.46
CA ASP A 268 1.92 -16.27 -7.02
C ASP A 268 1.83 -15.32 -8.22
N GLY A 269 2.75 -14.36 -8.29
CA GLY A 269 2.73 -13.32 -9.31
C GLY A 269 3.98 -12.46 -9.30
N THR A 270 4.06 -11.56 -10.28
CA THR A 270 5.15 -10.58 -10.34
C THR A 270 4.82 -9.37 -9.48
N MET A 271 5.74 -8.98 -8.63
CA MET A 271 5.58 -7.78 -7.79
C MET A 271 5.85 -6.53 -8.62
N GLN A 272 4.94 -5.57 -8.53
CA GLN A 272 5.15 -4.23 -9.06
C GLN A 272 5.88 -3.37 -8.04
N GLU A 273 6.88 -2.61 -8.49
CA GLU A 273 7.64 -1.71 -7.63
C GLU A 273 6.77 -0.53 -7.16
N MET A 274 6.80 -0.25 -5.85
CA MET A 274 5.99 0.79 -5.20
C MET A 274 6.63 2.18 -5.22
N LYS A 275 7.16 2.60 -6.38
CA LYS A 275 7.76 3.93 -6.57
C LYS A 275 6.94 4.80 -7.49
N LEU A 276 6.67 6.03 -7.06
CA LEU A 276 6.03 7.03 -7.91
C LEU A 276 6.92 7.36 -9.11
N SER A 277 6.28 7.59 -10.25
CA SER A 277 7.00 8.06 -11.43
C SER A 277 7.65 9.43 -11.19
N LYS A 278 8.85 9.62 -11.76
CA LYS A 278 9.61 10.89 -11.63
C LYS A 278 8.81 12.11 -12.13
N SER A 279 7.94 11.91 -13.13
CA SER A 279 7.05 12.95 -13.65
C SER A 279 5.99 13.36 -12.63
N LEU A 280 5.32 12.38 -12.00
CA LEU A 280 4.29 12.66 -10.99
C LEU A 280 4.88 13.30 -9.74
N VAL A 281 6.05 12.85 -9.27
CA VAL A 281 6.77 13.48 -8.15
C VAL A 281 7.03 14.96 -8.43
N ARG A 282 7.49 15.29 -9.64
CA ARG A 282 7.71 16.69 -10.05
C ARG A 282 6.42 17.49 -10.10
N GLN A 283 5.33 16.90 -10.58
CA GLN A 283 4.02 17.56 -10.67
C GLN A 283 3.43 17.84 -9.28
N MET A 284 3.50 16.87 -8.38
CA MET A 284 3.07 17.03 -6.98
C MET A 284 3.90 18.08 -6.25
N GLY A 285 5.22 18.11 -6.47
CA GLY A 285 6.10 19.14 -5.94
C GLY A 285 5.72 20.55 -6.39
N ARG A 286 5.35 20.73 -7.67
CA ARG A 286 4.88 22.03 -8.19
C ARG A 286 3.54 22.45 -7.57
N LYS A 287 2.58 21.53 -7.46
CA LYS A 287 1.25 21.81 -6.89
C LYS A 287 1.33 22.21 -5.40
N LYS A 288 2.29 21.65 -4.65
CA LYS A 288 2.56 22.04 -3.25
C LYS A 288 3.04 23.49 -3.13
N HIS A 289 3.72 24.03 -4.14
CA HIS A 289 4.19 25.43 -4.15
C HIS A 289 3.12 26.42 -4.65
N GLU A 290 2.17 25.98 -5.49
CA GLU A 290 1.12 26.85 -6.03
C GLU A 290 -0.06 27.07 -5.07
N GLY A 291 -0.26 26.21 -4.08
CA GLY A 291 -1.32 26.36 -3.06
C GLY A 291 -1.09 27.48 -2.02
N GLY A 292 0.02 28.22 -2.10
CA GLY A 292 0.43 29.22 -1.11
C GLY A 292 -0.02 30.67 -1.36
N PHE A 293 -0.63 30.99 -2.51
CA PHE A 293 -1.02 32.36 -2.82
C PHE A 293 -2.40 32.43 -3.50
N VAL A 294 -3.45 32.48 -2.69
CA VAL A 294 -4.68 33.18 -3.09
C VAL A 294 -4.76 34.45 -2.25
N ARG A 295 -4.18 35.54 -2.76
CA ARG A 295 -4.51 36.89 -2.27
C ARG A 295 -5.87 37.24 -2.85
N PHE A 296 -6.91 37.17 -2.03
CA PHE A 296 -8.14 37.91 -2.30
C PHE A 296 -7.82 39.39 -2.08
N GLY A 297 -7.74 40.14 -3.18
CA GLY A 297 -7.74 41.60 -3.21
C GLY A 297 -9.03 42.07 -3.86
#